data_AF-L9WAX8-F1
#
_entry.id   AF-L9WAX8-F1
#
_cell.length_a   1.000
_cell.length_b   1.000
_cell.length_c   1.000
_cell.angle_alpha   90.00
_cell.angle_beta   90.00
_cell.angle_gamma   90.00
#
_symmetry.space_group_name_H-M   'P 1'
#
loop_
_entity.id
_entity.type
_entity.pdbx_description
1 polymer ?
#
loop_
_entity_poly.entity_id
_entity_poly.type
_entity_poly.pdbx_seq_one_letter_code
_entity_poly.pdbx_strand_id
1 'polypeptide(L)'
;MNFDEFTGEIQHRLELPDTGRTVRTIRATLMTLGQRIPEGAADDLAASLPMEIKWYMTGAVEEHGQRFDWQEFLARVTEIEGDKTEPAESAYHARIIIDLVETLVPPSDFQQLRDQLPESEDDENWRKLFEVVDAGGWGDAQEAQTGGGPQPDPELQSDDAAGGESADETHE
;
A
#
# COMPACT_ATOMS: atom_id res chain seq x y z
N MET A 1 -5.11 13.43 3.92
CA MET A 1 -5.52 12.28 4.75
C MET A 1 -5.16 12.56 6.20
N ASN A 2 -6.05 12.29 7.14
CA ASN A 2 -5.79 12.33 8.59
C ASN A 2 -5.55 10.91 9.15
N PHE A 3 -5.28 10.79 10.46
CA PHE A 3 -5.00 9.49 11.10
C PHE A 3 -6.15 8.49 10.98
N ASP A 4 -7.39 8.93 11.19
CA ASP A 4 -8.58 8.07 11.14
C ASP A 4 -8.83 7.57 9.71
N GLU A 5 -8.65 8.43 8.71
CA GLU A 5 -8.74 8.07 7.29
C GLU A 5 -7.64 7.07 6.90
N PHE A 6 -6.38 7.30 7.31
CA PHE A 6 -5.27 6.38 7.04
C PHE A 6 -5.51 5.01 7.68
N THR A 7 -5.90 5.00 8.95
CA THR A 7 -6.18 3.78 9.70
C THR A 7 -7.40 3.05 9.13
N GLY A 8 -8.46 3.78 8.77
CA GLY A 8 -9.66 3.22 8.16
C GLY A 8 -9.36 2.55 6.80
N GLU A 9 -8.51 3.19 5.99
CA GLU A 9 -8.08 2.64 4.70
C GLU A 9 -7.30 1.33 4.87
N ILE A 10 -6.29 1.31 5.76
CA ILE A 10 -5.55 0.08 6.05
C ILE A 10 -6.45 -1.01 6.62
N GLN A 11 -7.36 -0.66 7.55
CA GLN A 11 -8.30 -1.62 8.12
C GLN A 11 -9.18 -2.25 7.03
N HIS A 12 -9.65 -1.44 6.08
CA HIS A 12 -10.46 -1.90 4.97
C HIS A 12 -9.65 -2.82 4.03
N ARG A 13 -8.48 -2.38 3.58
CA ARG A 13 -7.62 -3.14 2.64
C ARG A 13 -7.15 -4.50 3.19
N LEU A 14 -6.97 -4.58 4.51
CA LEU A 14 -6.53 -5.79 5.21
C LEU A 14 -7.67 -6.58 5.86
N GLU A 15 -8.92 -6.12 5.73
CA GLU A 15 -10.10 -6.72 6.37
C GLU A 15 -9.91 -6.98 7.88
N LEU A 16 -9.20 -6.09 8.57
CA LEU A 16 -8.85 -6.30 9.97
C LEU A 16 -10.07 -6.15 10.89
N PRO A 17 -10.17 -7.00 11.93
CA PRO A 17 -11.36 -7.12 12.77
C PRO A 17 -11.65 -5.86 13.61
N ASP A 18 -10.62 -5.09 13.94
CA ASP A 18 -10.74 -3.93 14.82
C ASP A 18 -9.59 -2.94 14.62
N THR A 19 -9.86 -1.68 14.96
CA THR A 19 -8.91 -0.57 14.87
C THR A 19 -7.65 -0.79 15.73
N GLY A 20 -7.76 -1.49 16.86
CA GLY A 20 -6.62 -1.78 17.73
C GLY A 20 -5.61 -2.69 17.05
N ARG A 21 -6.08 -3.71 16.32
CA ARG A 21 -5.23 -4.55 15.46
C ARG A 21 -4.63 -3.73 14.33
N THR A 22 -5.41 -2.91 13.65
CA THR A 22 -4.93 -2.05 12.56
C THR A 22 -3.79 -1.13 12.99
N VAL A 23 -3.98 -0.37 14.08
CA VAL A 23 -2.95 0.54 14.58
C VAL A 23 -1.68 -0.21 14.99
N ARG A 24 -1.82 -1.41 15.56
CA ARG A 24 -0.67 -2.26 15.90
C ARG A 24 0.09 -2.70 14.65
N THR A 25 -0.62 -3.12 13.61
CA THR A 25 -0.06 -3.55 12.32
C THR A 25 0.68 -2.41 11.61
N ILE A 26 0.09 -1.21 11.59
CA ILE A 26 0.73 0.01 11.08
C ILE A 26 2.01 0.32 11.87
N ARG A 27 1.90 0.35 13.20
CA ARG A 27 3.04 0.64 14.08
C ARG A 27 4.18 -0.37 13.89
N ALA A 28 3.87 -1.66 13.86
CA ALA A 28 4.86 -2.73 13.67
C ALA A 28 5.67 -2.49 12.38
N THR A 29 4.97 -2.30 11.26
CA THR A 29 5.60 -2.09 9.96
C THR A 29 6.45 -0.81 9.93
N LEU A 30 5.86 0.33 10.32
CA LEU A 30 6.50 1.64 10.16
C LEU A 30 7.65 1.87 11.14
N MET A 31 7.54 1.37 12.38
CA MET A 31 8.64 1.43 13.34
C MET A 31 9.83 0.57 12.87
N THR A 32 9.57 -0.67 12.44
CA THR A 32 10.65 -1.54 11.95
C THR A 32 11.27 -0.96 10.68
N LEU A 33 10.49 -0.37 9.77
CA LEU A 33 11.06 0.28 8.60
C LEU A 33 11.90 1.51 8.98
N GLY A 34 11.42 2.33 9.92
CA GLY A 34 12.18 3.48 10.44
C GLY A 34 13.51 3.08 11.08
N GLN A 35 13.58 1.92 11.76
CA GLN A 35 14.85 1.36 12.26
C GLN A 35 15.83 1.00 11.14
N ARG A 36 15.33 0.49 10.00
CA ARG A 36 16.15 0.02 8.88
C ARG A 36 16.83 1.16 8.13
N ILE A 37 16.14 2.28 7.95
CA ILE A 37 16.59 3.37 7.09
C ILE A 37 17.25 4.49 7.91
N PRO A 38 18.14 5.32 7.31
CA PRO A 38 18.69 6.49 7.99
C PRO A 38 17.61 7.45 8.49
N GLU A 39 17.85 8.13 9.61
CA GLU A 39 16.90 9.06 10.26
C GLU A 39 16.35 10.10 9.27
N GLY A 40 17.22 10.74 8.48
CA GLY A 40 16.79 11.73 7.49
C GLY A 40 15.87 11.16 6.40
N ALA A 41 16.13 9.93 5.94
CA ALA A 41 15.26 9.28 4.96
C ALA A 41 13.90 8.88 5.56
N ALA A 42 13.88 8.50 6.85
CA ALA A 42 12.62 8.27 7.56
C ALA A 42 11.81 9.56 7.73
N ASP A 43 12.48 10.67 8.07
CA ASP A 43 11.85 11.99 8.21
C ASP A 43 11.27 12.50 6.89
N ASP A 44 12.03 12.37 5.80
CA ASP A 44 11.61 12.79 4.45
C ASP A 44 10.39 11.97 3.99
N LEU A 45 10.48 10.64 4.05
CA LEU A 45 9.35 9.76 3.70
C LEU A 45 8.11 10.03 4.55
N ALA A 46 8.28 10.27 5.85
CA ALA A 46 7.17 10.50 6.76
C ALA A 46 6.59 11.92 6.71
N ALA A 47 7.21 12.85 5.97
CA ALA A 47 6.84 14.27 5.98
C ALA A 47 5.41 14.54 5.49
N SER A 48 4.89 13.68 4.60
CA SER A 48 3.54 13.79 4.04
C SER A 48 2.48 12.96 4.79
N LEU A 49 2.90 12.16 5.78
CA LEU A 49 2.01 11.29 6.55
C LEU A 49 1.33 12.06 7.69
N PRO A 50 0.14 11.61 8.16
CA PRO A 50 -0.47 12.15 9.37
C PRO A 50 0.49 12.11 10.57
N MET A 51 0.40 13.08 11.48
CA MET A 51 1.37 13.28 12.58
C MET A 51 1.64 12.00 13.38
N GLU A 52 0.59 11.26 13.74
CA GLU A 52 0.67 10.02 14.51
C GLU A 52 1.35 8.90 13.72
N ILE A 53 1.11 8.84 12.40
CA ILE A 53 1.73 7.87 11.50
C ILE A 53 3.21 8.21 11.30
N LYS A 54 3.52 9.50 11.10
CA LYS A 54 4.89 10.01 11.04
C LYS A 54 5.67 9.64 12.30
N TRP A 55 5.06 9.75 13.48
CA TRP A 55 5.72 9.45 14.73
C TRP A 55 6.23 8.00 14.80
N TYR A 56 5.52 7.03 14.20
CA TYR A 56 5.97 5.63 14.17
C TYR A 56 7.27 5.42 13.39
N MET A 57 7.53 6.22 12.35
CA MET A 57 8.77 6.11 11.59
C MET A 57 9.92 6.91 12.20
N THR A 58 9.63 7.81 13.13
CA THR A 58 10.56 8.84 13.62
C THR A 58 10.65 8.79 15.14
N GLY A 59 9.84 9.57 15.86
CA GLY A 59 9.93 9.71 17.33
C GLY A 59 9.67 8.43 18.15
N ALA A 60 9.14 7.37 17.54
CA ALA A 60 9.01 6.05 18.16
C ALA A 60 10.26 5.16 17.98
N VAL A 61 11.19 5.54 17.09
CA VAL A 61 12.39 4.78 16.75
C VAL A 61 13.57 5.30 17.57
N GLU A 62 14.17 4.43 18.37
CA GLU A 62 15.34 4.79 19.20
C GLU A 62 16.64 4.83 18.40
N GLU A 63 16.79 3.93 17.42
CA GLU A 63 18.00 3.79 16.60
C GLU A 63 17.63 3.56 15.13
N HIS A 64 18.06 4.49 14.29
CA HIS A 64 17.92 4.48 12.83
C HIS A 64 19.14 3.90 12.12
N GLY A 65 18.97 3.48 10.86
CA GLY A 65 20.06 3.01 10.00
C GLY A 65 20.63 1.65 10.41
N GLN A 66 19.88 0.86 11.17
CA GLN A 66 20.25 -0.52 11.48
C GLN A 66 20.31 -1.35 10.20
N ARG A 67 21.23 -2.31 10.13
CA ARG A 67 21.34 -3.22 8.99
C ARG A 67 20.69 -4.55 9.32
N PHE A 68 19.63 -4.86 8.59
CA PHE A 68 18.98 -6.16 8.59
C PHE A 68 18.24 -6.37 7.28
N ASP A 69 18.04 -7.64 6.92
CA ASP A 69 17.39 -8.04 5.68
C ASP A 69 15.87 -8.13 5.81
N TRP A 70 15.22 -8.50 4.71
CA TRP A 70 13.77 -8.74 4.67
C TRP A 70 13.29 -9.78 5.69
N GLN A 71 14.06 -10.85 5.96
CA GLN A 71 13.60 -11.90 6.87
C GLN A 71 13.58 -11.40 8.32
N GLU A 72 14.63 -10.68 8.73
CA GLU A 72 14.72 -10.06 10.05
C GLU A 72 13.68 -8.93 10.22
N PHE A 73 13.41 -8.15 9.16
CA PHE A 73 12.29 -7.20 9.15
C PHE A 73 10.98 -7.91 9.48
N LEU A 74 10.66 -9.00 8.77
CA LEU A 74 9.44 -9.76 9.01
C LEU A 74 9.39 -10.38 10.40
N ALA A 75 10.51 -10.90 10.90
CA ALA A 75 10.58 -11.45 12.26
C ALA A 75 10.18 -10.40 13.31
N ARG A 76 10.73 -9.18 13.20
CA ARG A 76 10.40 -8.06 14.10
C ARG A 76 8.96 -7.59 13.96
N VAL A 77 8.46 -7.45 12.73
CA VAL A 77 7.06 -7.04 12.50
C VAL A 77 6.11 -8.08 13.11
N THR A 78 6.35 -9.37 12.86
CA THR A 78 5.54 -10.47 13.40
C THR A 78 5.55 -10.48 14.92
N GLU A 79 6.72 -10.26 15.54
CA GLU A 79 6.86 -10.17 17.00
C GLU A 79 6.03 -9.01 17.58
N ILE A 80 6.06 -7.83 16.94
CA ILE A 80 5.31 -6.66 17.41
C ILE A 80 3.80 -6.83 17.21
N GLU A 81 3.36 -7.49 16.13
CA GLU A 81 1.95 -7.82 15.90
C GLU A 81 1.44 -8.85 16.94
N GLY A 82 2.28 -9.83 17.26
CA GLY A 82 2.10 -10.83 18.32
C GLY A 82 1.68 -12.21 17.82
N ASP A 83 1.65 -13.19 18.73
CA ASP A 83 1.52 -14.64 18.49
C ASP A 83 0.33 -15.12 17.62
N LYS A 84 -0.62 -14.24 17.30
CA LYS A 84 -1.79 -14.55 16.45
C LYS A 84 -1.60 -14.19 14.98
N THR A 85 -0.45 -13.63 14.62
CA THR A 85 -0.13 -13.30 13.23
C THR A 85 1.04 -14.15 12.76
N GLU A 86 0.88 -14.75 11.57
CA GLU A 86 1.91 -15.56 10.94
C GLU A 86 2.83 -14.67 10.08
N PRO A 87 4.11 -15.05 9.86
CA PRO A 87 5.04 -14.23 9.06
C PRO A 87 4.54 -13.89 7.65
N ALA A 88 3.76 -14.78 7.02
CA ALA A 88 3.18 -14.53 5.70
C ALA A 88 2.11 -13.42 5.75
N GLU A 89 1.29 -13.41 6.80
CA GLU A 89 0.29 -12.36 7.04
C GLU A 89 0.98 -11.03 7.33
N SER A 90 2.01 -11.00 8.19
CA SER A 90 2.80 -9.80 8.47
C SER A 90 3.48 -9.25 7.21
N ALA A 91 3.95 -10.12 6.32
CA ALA A 91 4.48 -9.71 5.01
C ALA A 91 3.42 -9.03 4.15
N TYR A 92 2.22 -9.61 4.07
CA TYR A 92 1.11 -9.01 3.35
C TYR A 92 0.70 -7.67 3.94
N HIS A 93 0.57 -7.58 5.27
CA HIS A 93 0.28 -6.33 5.98
C HIS A 93 1.29 -5.23 5.64
N ALA A 94 2.58 -5.53 5.72
CA ALA A 94 3.63 -4.57 5.43
C ALA A 94 3.54 -4.04 4.00
N ARG A 95 3.27 -4.92 3.01
CA ARG A 95 3.12 -4.53 1.61
C ARG A 95 1.94 -3.59 1.39
N ILE A 96 0.78 -3.86 2.01
CA ILE A 96 -0.40 -2.99 1.91
C ILE A 96 -0.17 -1.63 2.57
N ILE A 97 0.56 -1.59 3.68
CA ILE A 97 0.91 -0.32 4.33
C ILE A 97 1.85 0.49 3.45
N ILE A 98 2.89 -0.14 2.87
CA ILE A 98 3.84 0.54 1.98
C ILE A 98 3.18 0.98 0.67
N ASP A 99 2.25 0.20 0.14
CA ASP A 99 1.39 0.60 -0.97
C ASP A 99 0.60 1.87 -0.66
N LEU A 100 -0.08 1.95 0.49
CA LEU A 100 -0.79 3.17 0.86
C LEU A 100 0.18 4.35 1.05
N VAL A 101 1.34 4.13 1.68
CA VAL A 101 2.36 5.16 1.88
C VAL A 101 2.84 5.72 0.54
N GLU A 102 3.07 4.86 -0.46
CA GLU A 102 3.48 5.27 -1.82
C GLU A 102 2.53 6.31 -2.42
N THR A 103 1.21 6.11 -2.26
CA THR A 103 0.20 7.03 -2.81
C THR A 103 0.17 8.41 -2.13
N LEU A 104 0.78 8.55 -0.95
CA LEU A 104 0.69 9.75 -0.12
C LEU A 104 1.97 10.58 -0.14
N VAL A 105 3.11 9.97 -0.46
CA VAL A 105 4.42 10.61 -0.40
C VAL A 105 4.86 11.09 -1.79
N PRO A 106 5.75 12.09 -1.87
CA PRO A 106 6.36 12.47 -3.14
C PRO A 106 7.08 11.28 -3.80
N PRO A 107 7.01 11.10 -5.13
CA PRO A 107 7.69 10.00 -5.82
C PRO A 107 9.20 9.95 -5.58
N SER A 108 9.83 11.11 -5.36
CA SER A 108 11.26 11.20 -5.01
C SER A 108 11.59 10.52 -3.69
N ASP A 109 10.72 10.66 -2.70
CA ASP A 109 10.95 10.21 -1.33
C ASP A 109 10.70 8.70 -1.27
N PHE A 110 9.72 8.20 -2.03
CA PHE A 110 9.51 6.77 -2.22
C PHE A 110 10.65 6.10 -3.01
N GLN A 111 11.18 6.76 -4.04
CA GLN A 111 12.37 6.26 -4.74
C GLN A 111 13.58 6.22 -3.81
N GLN A 112 13.77 7.25 -2.98
CA GLN A 112 14.84 7.27 -1.98
C GLN A 112 14.71 6.11 -0.99
N LEU A 113 13.49 5.75 -0.56
CA LEU A 113 13.25 4.56 0.26
C LEU A 113 13.77 3.30 -0.45
N ARG A 114 13.42 3.08 -1.73
CA ARG A 114 13.90 1.92 -2.49
C ARG A 114 15.42 1.87 -2.56
N ASP A 115 16.05 3.02 -2.79
CA ASP A 115 17.51 3.11 -2.89
C ASP A 115 18.22 2.74 -1.56
N GLN A 116 17.53 2.78 -0.41
CA GLN A 116 18.07 2.34 0.88
C GLN A 116 17.94 0.83 1.15
N LEU A 117 17.15 0.11 0.34
CA LEU A 117 16.73 -1.26 0.61
C LEU A 117 17.18 -2.19 -0.53
N PRO A 118 18.29 -2.94 -0.36
CA PRO A 118 18.82 -3.81 -1.40
C PRO A 118 17.83 -4.90 -1.83
N GLU A 119 17.40 -4.85 -3.09
CA GLU A 119 16.29 -5.68 -3.59
C GLU A 119 16.67 -7.10 -4.03
N SER A 120 17.96 -7.37 -4.30
CA SER A 120 18.41 -8.66 -4.84
C SER A 120 18.16 -9.81 -3.85
N GLU A 121 17.74 -10.98 -4.34
CA GLU A 121 17.56 -12.18 -3.51
C GLU A 121 18.87 -12.67 -2.89
N ASP A 122 20.00 -12.45 -3.58
CA ASP A 122 21.34 -12.80 -3.10
C ASP A 122 21.91 -11.79 -2.09
N ASP A 123 21.20 -10.69 -1.83
CA ASP A 123 21.62 -9.62 -0.92
C ASP A 123 20.69 -9.55 0.30
N GLU A 124 19.68 -8.66 0.30
CA GLU A 124 18.75 -8.50 1.43
C GLU A 124 17.28 -8.75 1.08
N ASN A 125 16.98 -9.04 -0.20
CA ASN A 125 15.66 -9.45 -0.70
C ASN A 125 14.51 -8.46 -0.41
N TRP A 126 14.78 -7.16 -0.34
CA TRP A 126 13.77 -6.15 -0.02
C TRP A 126 12.74 -5.91 -1.12
N ARG A 127 12.94 -6.44 -2.33
CA ARG A 127 11.91 -6.40 -3.40
C ARG A 127 10.56 -6.92 -2.91
N LYS A 128 10.59 -7.87 -1.98
CA LYS A 128 9.39 -8.46 -1.36
C LYS A 128 8.49 -7.46 -0.64
N LEU A 129 9.02 -6.34 -0.15
CA LEU A 129 8.20 -5.27 0.44
C LEU A 129 7.38 -4.53 -0.61
N PHE A 130 7.88 -4.44 -1.83
CA PHE A 130 7.31 -3.64 -2.91
C PHE A 130 6.42 -4.42 -3.87
N GLU A 131 6.19 -5.72 -3.64
CA GLU A 131 5.42 -6.59 -4.54
C GLU A 131 4.04 -6.03 -4.93
N VAL A 132 3.32 -5.40 -4.00
CA VAL A 132 2.00 -4.81 -4.28
C VAL A 132 2.13 -3.54 -5.11
N VAL A 133 3.07 -2.67 -4.77
CA VAL A 133 3.37 -1.44 -5.53
C VAL A 133 3.79 -1.79 -6.97
N ASP A 134 4.68 -2.76 -7.12
CA ASP A 134 5.18 -3.22 -8.42
C ASP A 134 4.08 -3.88 -9.27
N ALA A 135 3.01 -4.37 -8.64
CA ALA A 135 1.85 -4.96 -9.30
C ALA A 135 0.78 -3.94 -9.75
N GLY A 136 1.00 -2.64 -9.55
CA GLY A 136 0.02 -1.58 -9.85
C GLY A 136 -0.76 -1.09 -8.63
N GLY A 137 -0.44 -1.61 -7.45
CA GLY A 137 -1.04 -1.25 -6.18
C GLY A 137 -2.21 -2.13 -5.75
N TRP A 138 -2.79 -1.86 -4.58
CA TRP A 138 -3.82 -2.71 -3.99
C TRP A 138 -5.07 -2.91 -4.87
N GLY A 139 -5.50 -1.89 -5.62
CA GLY A 139 -6.66 -1.97 -6.52
C GLY A 139 -6.48 -3.03 -7.62
N ASP A 140 -5.40 -2.93 -8.38
CA ASP A 140 -5.07 -3.88 -9.45
C ASP A 140 -4.78 -5.29 -8.90
N ALA A 141 -4.15 -5.37 -7.73
CA ALA A 141 -3.91 -6.64 -7.05
C ALA A 141 -5.21 -7.34 -6.64
N GLN A 142 -6.22 -6.61 -6.17
CA GLN A 142 -7.53 -7.16 -5.79
C GLN A 142 -8.32 -7.63 -7.02
N GLU A 143 -8.25 -6.90 -8.14
CA GLU A 143 -8.87 -7.29 -9.41
C GLU A 143 -8.26 -8.60 -9.96
N ALA A 144 -6.93 -8.74 -9.89
CA ALA A 144 -6.23 -9.96 -10.30
C ALA A 144 -6.62 -11.20 -9.45
N GLN A 145 -6.89 -11.02 -8.16
CA GLN A 145 -7.28 -12.09 -7.24
C GLN A 145 -8.75 -12.49 -7.39
N THR A 146 -9.62 -11.56 -7.81
CA THR A 146 -11.06 -11.79 -7.96
C THR A 146 -11.46 -12.28 -9.36
N GLY A 147 -10.54 -12.34 -10.32
CA GLY A 147 -10.83 -12.76 -11.69
C GLY A 147 -11.80 -11.82 -12.42
N GLY A 148 -11.94 -10.58 -11.94
CA GLY A 148 -12.78 -9.56 -12.54
C GLY A 148 -12.03 -8.89 -13.68
N GLY A 149 -12.43 -9.16 -14.92
CA GLY A 149 -11.98 -8.34 -16.05
C GLY A 149 -12.46 -6.89 -15.93
N PRO A 150 -11.89 -5.96 -16.72
CA PRO A 150 -12.16 -4.53 -16.61
C PRO A 150 -13.67 -4.25 -16.59
N GLN A 151 -14.16 -3.59 -15.55
CA GLN A 151 -15.52 -3.04 -15.60
C GLN A 151 -15.53 -1.90 -16.62
N PRO A 152 -16.35 -1.96 -17.68
CA PRO A 152 -16.47 -0.85 -18.59
C PRO A 152 -17.08 0.34 -17.85
N ASP A 153 -16.43 1.50 -17.97
CA ASP A 153 -16.98 2.78 -17.51
C ASP A 153 -18.42 2.96 -17.99
N PRO A 154 -19.38 3.33 -17.12
CA PRO A 154 -20.77 3.51 -17.51
C PRO A 154 -21.01 4.82 -18.30
N GLU A 155 -19.97 5.60 -18.61
CA GLU A 155 -20.12 6.92 -19.22
C GLU A 155 -19.49 6.99 -20.60
N LEU A 156 -20.11 6.34 -21.59
CA LEU A 156 -20.04 6.72 -23.02
C LEU A 156 -21.16 6.00 -23.81
N GLN A 157 -22.42 6.20 -23.41
CA GLN A 157 -23.54 6.12 -24.36
C GLN A 157 -23.72 7.51 -24.97
N SER A 158 -22.84 7.84 -25.93
CA SER A 158 -23.05 8.98 -26.82
C SER A 158 -23.80 8.51 -28.06
N ASP A 159 -24.98 9.10 -28.23
CA ASP A 159 -25.78 9.29 -29.44
C ASP A 159 -25.26 8.70 -30.77
N ASP A 160 -26.04 7.78 -31.33
CA ASP A 160 -26.12 7.62 -32.79
C ASP A 160 -27.53 7.14 -33.19
N ALA A 161 -28.52 8.03 -33.07
CA ALA A 161 -29.83 7.88 -33.68
C ALA A 161 -29.84 8.58 -35.05
N ALA A 162 -29.17 7.98 -36.03
CA ALA A 162 -29.22 8.42 -37.41
C ALA A 162 -30.32 7.67 -38.19
N GLY A 163 -31.37 8.41 -38.55
CA GLY A 163 -31.97 8.42 -39.90
C GLY A 163 -32.59 7.15 -40.45
N GLY A 164 -33.93 7.12 -40.49
CA GLY A 164 -34.70 6.12 -41.23
C GLY A 164 -36.13 6.55 -41.50
N GLU A 165 -36.31 7.75 -42.05
CA GLU A 165 -37.58 8.22 -42.60
C GLU A 165 -37.82 7.52 -43.95
N SER A 166 -38.90 6.76 -44.07
CA SER A 166 -39.52 6.43 -45.37
C SER A 166 -40.99 6.12 -45.14
N ALA A 167 -41.81 7.08 -45.56
CA ALA A 167 -43.24 6.97 -45.70
C ALA A 167 -43.60 5.93 -46.77
N ASP A 168 -44.64 5.16 -46.53
CA ASP A 168 -45.41 4.51 -47.60
C ASP A 168 -46.90 4.66 -47.27
N GLU A 169 -47.49 5.69 -47.87
CA GLU A 169 -48.94 5.86 -47.99
C GLU A 169 -49.32 5.72 -49.47
N THR A 170 -50.10 4.67 -49.74
CA THR A 170 -51.27 4.61 -50.66
C THR A 170 -51.14 4.41 -52.17
N HIS A 171 -52.16 3.65 -52.63
CA HIS A 171 -52.72 3.41 -53.99
C HIS A 171 -52.01 2.29 -54.79
N GLU A 172 -52.69 1.27 -55.33
CA GLU A 172 -54.10 1.15 -55.79
C GLU A 172 -54.46 -0.36 -55.90
#